data_AF-A0A2N0Z826-F1
#
_entry.id   AF-A0A2N0Z826-F1
#
_cell.length_a   1.000
_cell.length_b   1.000
_cell.length_c   1.000
_cell.angle_alpha   90.00
_cell.angle_beta   90.00
_cell.angle_gamma   90.00
#
_symmetry.space_group_name_H-M   'P 1'
#
loop_
_entity.id
_entity.type
_entity.pdbx_description
1 polymer ?
#
loop_
_entity_poly.entity_id
_entity_poly.type
_entity_poly.pdbx_seq_one_letter_code
_entity_poly.pdbx_strand_id
1 'polypeptide(L)'
;MMHNIIGKVASYDQEKGLDLLHTLAVYLKNHCNVSQTSRELSLHRQSLLYRLKKIETLTDRSLNNADDLFLLQLCLQLWTIRFSDSKQAVKS
;
A
#
# COMPACT_ATOMS: atom_id res chain seq x y z
N MET A 1 -10.49 -2.94 -15.35
CA MET A 1 -9.03 -2.71 -15.33
C MET A 1 -8.51 -2.33 -13.93
N MET A 2 -9.19 -1.47 -13.14
CA MET A 2 -8.78 -1.09 -11.76
C MET A 2 -8.94 -2.18 -10.68
N HIS A 3 -9.75 -3.22 -10.91
CA HIS A 3 -10.23 -4.10 -9.83
C HIS A 3 -9.18 -5.01 -9.17
N ASN A 4 -7.94 -5.07 -9.68
CA ASN A 4 -6.97 -6.10 -9.29
C ASN A 4 -5.58 -5.59 -8.88
N ILE A 5 -5.36 -4.26 -8.79
CA ILE A 5 -4.04 -3.71 -8.42
C ILE A 5 -3.79 -3.94 -6.92
N ILE A 6 -4.70 -3.45 -6.08
CA ILE A 6 -4.60 -3.60 -4.62
C ILE A 6 -4.94 -5.02 -4.18
N GLY A 7 -5.79 -5.74 -4.93
CA GLY A 7 -6.14 -7.13 -4.63
C GLY A 7 -4.91 -8.05 -4.59
N LYS A 8 -3.98 -7.91 -5.55
CA LYS A 8 -2.73 -8.69 -5.57
C LYS A 8 -1.82 -8.40 -4.37
N VAL A 9 -1.74 -7.13 -3.96
CA VAL A 9 -0.95 -6.74 -2.78
C VAL A 9 -1.62 -7.27 -1.51
N ALA A 10 -2.95 -7.16 -1.41
CA ALA A 10 -3.72 -7.68 -0.28
C ALA A 10 -3.59 -9.21 -0.11
N SER A 11 -3.70 -9.97 -1.21
CA SER A 11 -3.52 -11.42 -1.19
C SER A 11 -2.10 -11.80 -0.76
N TYR A 12 -1.09 -11.08 -1.24
CA TYR A 12 0.30 -11.32 -0.84
C TYR A 12 0.54 -10.99 0.65
N ASP A 13 -0.05 -9.90 1.16
CA ASP A 13 0.00 -9.54 2.58
C ASP A 13 -0.59 -10.66 3.45
N GLN A 14 -1.74 -11.24 3.05
CA GLN A 14 -2.37 -12.35 3.77
C GLN A 14 -1.54 -13.64 3.78
N GLU A 15 -0.85 -13.95 2.67
CA GLU A 15 -0.04 -15.17 2.56
C GLU A 15 1.33 -15.07 3.24
N LYS A 16 1.92 -13.87 3.30
CA LYS A 16 3.31 -13.67 3.75
C LYS A 16 3.46 -12.84 5.01
N GLY A 17 2.38 -12.22 5.52
CA GLY A 17 2.42 -11.38 6.71
C GLY A 17 3.31 -10.14 6.56
N LEU A 18 3.61 -9.74 5.33
CA LEU A 18 4.30 -8.50 5.03
C LEU A 18 3.22 -7.45 4.87
N ASP A 19 3.08 -6.50 5.79
CA ASP A 19 2.06 -5.44 5.67
C ASP A 19 2.41 -4.43 4.55
N LEU A 20 2.40 -4.85 3.28
CA LEU A 20 2.76 -4.01 2.14
C LEU A 20 1.70 -2.95 1.87
N LEU A 21 0.42 -3.23 2.10
CA LEU A 21 -0.64 -2.22 2.01
C LEU A 21 -0.42 -1.10 3.04
N HIS A 22 -0.09 -1.47 4.27
CA HIS A 22 0.25 -0.50 5.31
C HIS A 22 1.52 0.27 4.94
N THR A 23 2.53 -0.42 4.41
CA THR A 23 3.78 0.19 3.95
C THR A 23 3.51 1.23 2.86
N LEU A 24 2.67 0.92 1.88
CA LEU A 24 2.26 1.83 0.81
C LEU A 24 1.48 3.03 1.37
N ALA A 25 0.56 2.81 2.30
CA ALA A 25 -0.22 3.87 2.93
C ALA A 25 0.69 4.87 3.66
N VAL A 26 1.63 4.38 4.46
CA VAL A 26 2.57 5.23 5.20
C VAL A 26 3.56 5.92 4.26
N TYR A 27 3.98 5.24 3.18
CA TYR A 27 4.84 5.84 2.16
C TYR A 27 4.18 7.02 1.46
N LEU A 28 2.92 6.87 1.05
CA LEU A 28 2.13 7.94 0.42
C LEU A 28 1.84 9.07 1.42
N LYS A 29 1.49 8.74 2.66
CA LYS A 29 1.28 9.73 3.75
C LYS A 29 2.52 10.59 3.99
N ASN A 30 3.71 10.00 3.88
CA ASN A 30 4.98 10.71 4.03
C ASN A 30 5.48 11.33 2.72
N HIS A 31 4.60 11.60 1.75
CA HIS A 31 4.94 12.24 0.47
C HIS A 31 6.09 11.52 -0.25
N CYS A 32 6.05 10.19 -0.28
CA CYS A 32 7.07 9.34 -0.91
C CYS A 32 8.47 9.46 -0.26
N ASN A 33 8.57 10.00 0.96
CA ASN A 33 9.82 10.12 1.69
C ASN A 33 10.22 8.80 2.35
N VAL A 34 11.21 8.13 1.77
CA VAL A 34 11.74 6.83 2.26
C VAL A 34 12.27 6.94 3.70
N SER A 35 12.97 8.02 4.05
CA SER A 35 13.59 8.16 5.37
C SER A 35 12.58 8.42 6.48
N GLN A 36 11.50 9.14 6.19
CA GLN A 36 10.41 9.34 7.13
C GLN A 36 9.56 8.08 7.28
N THR A 37 9.25 7.43 6.16
CA THR A 37 8.50 6.16 6.13
C THR A 37 9.22 5.04 6.88
N SER A 38 10.53 4.93 6.69
CA SER A 38 11.38 3.95 7.40
C SER A 38 11.33 4.14 8.91
N ARG A 39 11.35 5.39 9.38
CA ARG A 39 11.22 5.71 10.81
C ARG A 39 9.82 5.41 11.35
N GLU A 40 8.77 5.82 10.64
CA GLU A 40 7.39 5.58 11.08
C GLU A 40 7.04 4.09 11.13
N LEU A 41 7.53 3.30 10.17
CA LEU A 41 7.33 1.84 10.16
C LEU A 41 8.33 1.07 11.03
N SER A 42 9.28 1.75 11.69
CA SER A 42 10.39 1.11 12.41
C SER A 42 11.15 0.07 11.56
N LEU A 43 11.26 0.32 10.25
CA LEU A 43 11.93 -0.55 9.30
C LEU A 43 13.30 0.01 8.95
N HIS A 44 14.28 -0.87 8.77
CA HIS A 44 15.52 -0.48 8.14
C HIS A 44 15.28 -0.01 6.69
N ARG A 45 16.01 1.01 6.25
CA ARG A 45 15.86 1.63 4.91
C ARG A 45 15.86 0.58 3.78
N GLN A 46 16.78 -0.39 3.83
CA GLN A 46 16.88 -1.42 2.81
C GLN A 46 15.67 -2.35 2.79
N SER A 47 15.14 -2.69 3.97
CA SER A 47 13.92 -3.50 4.10
C SER A 47 12.71 -2.75 3.54
N LEU A 48 12.62 -1.44 3.76
CA LEU A 48 11.57 -0.61 3.16
C LEU A 48 11.69 -0.59 1.62
N LEU A 49 12.88 -0.34 1.08
CA LEU A 49 13.10 -0.32 -0.38
C LEU A 49 12.74 -1.67 -1.03
N TYR A 50 13.05 -2.78 -0.36
CA TYR A 50 12.61 -4.11 -0.81
C TYR A 50 11.09 -4.22 -0.88
N ARG A 51 10.38 -3.77 0.17
CA ARG A 51 8.91 -3.75 0.19
C ARG A 51 8.32 -2.86 -0.91
N LEU A 52 8.88 -1.67 -1.11
CA LEU A 52 8.44 -0.76 -2.18
C LEU A 52 8.63 -1.39 -3.58
N LYS A 53 9.80 -1.98 -3.84
CA LYS A 53 10.06 -2.69 -5.10
C LYS A 53 9.12 -3.89 -5.30
N LYS A 54 8.76 -4.57 -4.20
CA LYS A 54 7.79 -5.67 -4.25
C LYS A 54 6.40 -5.16 -4.60
N ILE A 55 5.97 -4.02 -4.05
CA ILE A 55 4.71 -3.36 -4.41
C ILE A 55 4.71 -3.00 -5.89
N GLU A 56 5.78 -2.38 -6.42
CA GLU A 56 5.91 -2.08 -7.86
C GLU A 56 5.78 -3.35 -8.72
N THR A 57 6.43 -4.44 -8.31
CA THR A 57 6.37 -5.73 -9.03
C THR A 57 4.96 -6.35 -9.00
N LEU A 58 4.25 -6.28 -7.86
CA LEU A 58 2.92 -6.86 -7.72
C LEU A 58 1.85 -6.05 -8.45
N THR A 59 2.02 -4.74 -8.48
CA THR A 59 1.07 -3.79 -9.09
C THR A 59 1.36 -3.54 -10.57
N ASP A 60 2.57 -3.85 -11.03
CA ASP A 60 3.09 -3.50 -12.35
C ASP A 60 2.99 -1.98 -12.59
N ARG A 61 3.33 -1.20 -11.56
CA ARG A 61 3.27 0.26 -11.51
C ARG A 61 4.54 0.82 -10.89
N SER A 62 4.97 1.98 -11.34
CA SER A 62 6.14 2.64 -10.75
C SER A 62 5.75 3.64 -9.66
N LEU A 63 6.41 3.55 -8.51
CA LEU A 63 6.30 4.53 -7.43
C LEU A 63 7.06 5.84 -7.74
N ASN A 64 7.76 5.92 -8.87
CA ASN A 64 8.41 7.14 -9.34
C ASN A 64 7.60 7.89 -10.42
N ASN A 65 6.53 7.29 -10.93
CA ASN A 65 5.63 7.93 -11.90
C ASN A 65 4.42 8.53 -11.17
N ALA A 66 4.11 9.79 -11.45
CA ALA A 66 3.05 10.53 -10.75
C ALA A 66 1.64 9.96 -11.02
N ASP A 67 1.36 9.52 -12.25
CA ASP A 67 0.07 8.95 -12.63
C ASP A 67 -0.14 7.58 -11.96
N ASP A 68 0.90 6.75 -11.94
CA ASP A 68 0.89 5.46 -11.25
C ASP A 68 0.75 5.62 -9.72
N LEU A 69 1.44 6.60 -9.12
CA LEU A 69 1.29 6.95 -7.70
C LEU A 69 -0.15 7.37 -7.38
N PHE A 70 -0.73 8.24 -8.21
CA PHE A 70 -2.11 8.68 -8.04
C PHE A 70 -3.09 7.50 -8.14
N LEU A 71 -2.89 6.62 -9.12
CA LEU A 71 -3.70 5.41 -9.28
C LEU A 71 -3.60 4.49 -8.06
N LEU A 72 -2.38 4.27 -7.53
CA LEU A 72 -2.15 3.46 -6.33
C LEU A 72 -2.84 4.08 -5.11
N GLN A 73 -2.73 5.40 -4.94
CA GLN A 73 -3.40 6.13 -3.87
C GLN A 73 -4.92 6.01 -3.97
N LEU A 74 -5.49 6.22 -5.16
CA LEU A 74 -6.93 6.09 -5.40
C LEU A 74 -7.41 4.66 -5.09
N CYS A 75 -6.69 3.65 -5.57
CA CYS A 75 -7.05 2.26 -5.30
C CYS A 75 -6.99 1.93 -3.80
N LEU A 76 -5.99 2.45 -3.08
CA LEU A 76 -5.87 2.28 -1.63
C LEU A 76 -7.02 2.95 -0.87
N GLN A 77 -7.46 4.13 -1.30
CA GLN A 77 -8.62 4.82 -0.72
C GLN A 77 -9.91 4.03 -0.97
N LEU A 78 -10.15 3.60 -2.22
CA LEU A 78 -11.31 2.77 -2.57
C LEU A 78 -11.34 1.46 -1.78
N TRP A 79 -10.19 0.82 -1.60
CA TRP A 79 -10.05 -0.35 -0.73
C TRP A 79 -10.46 0.00 0.70
N THR A 80 -9.87 1.05 1.27
CA THR A 80 -10.19 1.48 2.66
C THR A 80 -11.68 1.77 2.85
N ILE A 81 -12.35 2.38 1.86
CA ILE A 81 -13.80 2.64 1.89
C ILE A 81 -14.58 1.32 1.86
N ARG A 82 -14.27 0.43 0.92
CA ARG A 82 -14.91 -0.89 0.80
C ARG A 82 -14.80 -1.75 2.07
N PHE A 83 -13.67 -1.65 2.79
CA PHE A 83 -13.45 -2.36 4.06
C PHE A 83 -13.90 -1.55 5.30
N SER A 84 -14.14 -0.24 5.16
CA SER A 84 -14.74 0.59 6.22
C SER A 84 -16.25 0.40 6.32
N ASP A 85 -16.93 0.14 5.20
CA ASP A 85 -18.36 -0.22 5.20
C ASP A 85 -18.64 -1.50 6.01
N SER A 86 -17.67 -2.42 6.11
CA SER A 86 -17.81 -3.65 6.90
C SER A 86 -17.66 -3.43 8.41
N LYS A 87 -17.15 -2.27 8.86
CA LYS A 87 -17.03 -1.92 10.29
C LYS A 87 -18.23 -1.15 10.84
N GLN A 88 -19.20 -0.74 10.01
CA GLN A 88 -20.47 -0.17 10.50
C GLN A 88 -21.55 -1.24 10.77
N ALA A 89 -21.42 -2.46 10.24
CA ALA A 89 -22.40 -3.53 10.44
C ALA A 89 -22.21 -4.35 11.74
N VAL A 90 -21.17 -4.09 12.55
CA VAL A 90 -20.93 -4.79 13.83
C VAL A 90 -20.78 -3.79 14.99
N LYS A 91 -21.57 -2.71 14.94
CA LYS A 91 -21.89 -1.85 16.08
C LYS A 91 -23.38 -1.49 16.01
N SER A 92 -24.23 -2.49 16.21
CA SER A 92 -25.63 -2.32 16.63
C SER A 92 -26.01 -3.52 17.48
#